data_AF-A0A4Y8SAD4-F1
#
_entry.id   AF-A0A4Y8SAD4-F1
#
_cell.length_a   1.000
_cell.length_b   1.000
_cell.length_c   1.000
_cell.angle_alpha   90.00
_cell.angle_beta   90.00
_cell.angle_gamma   90.00
#
_symmetry.space_group_name_H-M   'P 1'
#
loop_
_entity.id
_entity.type
_entity.pdbx_description
1 polymer ?
#
loop_
_entity_poly.entity_id
_entity_poly.type
_entity_poly.pdbx_seq_one_letter_code
_entity_poly.pdbx_strand_id
1 'polypeptide(L)'
;MATLTNTAAHWANSTPAKTTTNNFLTRLSLWADEQAPNKTAWFLVSLIAQGVLFLPLPAVFMYYFHAPIVVLAITLALFFANIIAGMGGSGIKTLLGLLAVSVVTHVLMLLIFLI
;
A
#
# COMPACT_ATOMS: atom_id res chain seq x y z
N MET A 1 46.69 -39.90 -2.10
CA MET A 1 45.74 -39.04 -2.82
C MET A 1 44.38 -39.29 -2.20
N ALA A 2 43.92 -38.42 -1.32
CA ALA A 2 42.66 -38.60 -0.59
C ALA A 2 41.52 -37.95 -1.38
N THR A 3 40.56 -38.74 -1.84
CA THR A 3 39.39 -38.26 -2.58
C THR A 3 38.33 -37.81 -1.58
N LEU A 4 38.05 -36.50 -1.54
CA LEU A 4 36.96 -35.93 -0.75
C LEU A 4 35.63 -36.14 -1.49
N THR A 5 34.73 -36.93 -0.92
CA THR A 5 33.36 -37.08 -1.43
C THR A 5 32.50 -35.92 -0.92
N ASN A 6 32.17 -34.97 -1.80
CA ASN A 6 31.25 -33.88 -1.51
C ASN A 6 29.80 -34.37 -1.59
N THR A 7 29.22 -34.77 -0.47
CA THR A 7 27.77 -35.04 -0.36
C THR A 7 27.02 -33.71 -0.44
N ALA A 8 26.31 -33.49 -1.55
CA ALA A 8 25.43 -32.34 -1.71
C ALA A 8 24.31 -32.37 -0.65
N ALA A 9 24.21 -31.30 0.15
CA ALA A 9 23.14 -31.14 1.11
C ALA A 9 21.80 -30.97 0.37
N HIS A 10 20.94 -31.98 0.44
CA HIS A 10 19.53 -31.85 0.07
C HIS A 10 18.78 -31.14 1.19
N TRP A 11 18.64 -29.82 1.06
CA TRP A 11 17.68 -29.07 1.86
C TRP A 11 16.28 -29.57 1.48
N ALA A 12 15.62 -30.25 2.42
CA ALA A 12 14.24 -30.65 2.25
C ALA A 12 13.40 -29.36 2.12
N ASN A 13 12.98 -29.05 0.88
CA ASN A 13 11.94 -28.06 0.65
C ASN A 13 10.66 -28.62 1.27
N SER A 14 10.42 -28.29 2.53
CA SER A 14 9.13 -28.50 3.17
C SER A 14 8.11 -27.72 2.37
N THR A 15 7.39 -28.40 1.47
CA THR A 15 6.24 -27.85 0.75
C THR A 15 5.31 -27.28 1.81
N PRO A 16 5.12 -25.96 1.91
CA PRO A 16 4.25 -25.43 2.93
C PRO A 16 2.85 -25.98 2.67
N ALA A 17 2.29 -26.64 3.68
CA ALA A 17 0.92 -27.12 3.62
C ALA A 17 0.03 -25.94 3.20
N LYS A 18 -0.64 -26.08 2.06
CA LYS A 18 -1.54 -25.07 1.51
C LYS A 18 -2.81 -25.11 2.36
N THR A 19 -2.77 -24.48 3.53
CA THR A 19 -3.93 -24.30 4.38
C THR A 19 -4.88 -23.37 3.64
N THR A 20 -5.89 -23.94 2.99
CA THR A 20 -6.94 -23.21 2.28
C THR A 20 -7.87 -22.57 3.31
N THR A 21 -7.37 -21.60 4.07
CA THR A 21 -8.20 -20.73 4.88
C THR A 21 -8.87 -19.75 3.94
N ASN A 22 -10.16 -19.93 3.70
CA ASN A 22 -11.00 -19.09 2.84
C ASN A 22 -11.28 -17.72 3.51
N ASN A 23 -10.22 -17.01 3.90
CA ASN A 23 -10.26 -15.74 4.61
C ASN A 23 -10.01 -14.61 3.60
N PHE A 24 -10.87 -13.59 3.63
CA PHE A 24 -10.78 -12.41 2.76
C PHE A 24 -9.40 -11.74 2.82
N LEU A 25 -8.82 -11.62 4.02
CA LEU A 25 -7.48 -11.01 4.20
C LEU A 25 -6.38 -11.81 3.49
N THR A 26 -6.46 -13.14 3.50
CA THR A 26 -5.51 -14.00 2.80
C THR A 26 -5.64 -13.84 1.29
N ARG A 27 -6.87 -13.74 0.78
CA ARG A 27 -7.13 -13.48 -0.65
C ARG A 27 -6.61 -12.11 -1.10
N LEU A 28 -6.82 -11.07 -0.29
CA LEU A 28 -6.32 -9.73 -0.58
C LEU A 28 -4.79 -9.66 -0.56
N SER A 29 -4.16 -10.35 0.40
CA SER A 29 -2.70 -10.45 0.50
C SER A 29 -2.10 -11.15 -0.72
N LEU A 30 -2.71 -12.25 -1.18
CA LEU A 30 -2.29 -12.97 -2.40
C LEU A 30 -2.47 -12.11 -3.65
N TRP A 31 -3.60 -11.42 -3.79
CA TRP A 31 -3.79 -10.49 -4.90
C TRP A 31 -2.75 -9.37 -4.92
N ALA A 32 -2.42 -8.80 -3.75
CA ALA A 32 -1.39 -7.77 -3.65
C ALA A 32 0.00 -8.29 -4.04
N ASP A 33 0.31 -9.55 -3.73
CA ASP A 33 1.55 -10.21 -4.19
C ASP A 33 1.58 -10.37 -5.71
N GLU A 34 0.46 -10.73 -6.34
CA GLU A 34 0.34 -10.83 -7.80
C GLU A 34 0.59 -9.49 -8.51
N GLN A 35 0.39 -8.36 -7.82
CA GLN A 35 0.66 -7.03 -8.37
C GLN A 35 2.13 -6.60 -8.32
N ALA A 36 3.03 -7.40 -7.72
CA ALA A 36 4.44 -7.05 -7.57
C ALA A 36 5.15 -6.64 -8.88
N PRO A 37 4.95 -7.32 -10.03
CA PRO A 37 5.57 -6.94 -11.30
C PRO A 37 5.12 -5.55 -11.79
N ASN A 38 3.91 -5.14 -11.43
CA ASN A 38 3.28 -3.89 -11.85
C ASN A 38 3.47 -2.76 -10.82
N LYS A 39 4.43 -2.88 -9.90
CA LYS A 39 4.65 -1.92 -8.82
C LYS A 39 4.79 -0.47 -9.31
N THR A 40 5.53 -0.24 -10.38
CA THR A 40 5.72 1.11 -10.93
C THR A 40 4.41 1.71 -11.44
N ALA A 41 3.56 0.91 -12.10
CA ALA A 41 2.25 1.36 -12.54
C ALA A 41 1.36 1.74 -11.34
N TRP A 42 1.36 0.93 -10.29
CA TRP A 42 0.63 1.22 -9.06
C TRP A 42 1.15 2.48 -8.35
N PHE A 43 2.46 2.76 -8.42
CA PHE A 43 3.01 4.00 -7.89
C PHE A 43 2.54 5.22 -8.70
N LEU A 44 2.50 5.12 -10.03
CA LEU A 44 1.94 6.20 -10.85
C LEU A 44 0.45 6.44 -10.56
N VAL A 45 -0.31 5.36 -10.38
CA VAL A 45 -1.72 5.45 -9.96
C VAL A 45 -1.84 6.14 -8.60
N SER A 46 -0.97 5.84 -7.64
CA SER A 46 -1.00 6.50 -6.32
C SER A 46 -0.66 7.98 -6.41
N LEU A 47 0.33 8.36 -7.23
CA LEU A 47 0.68 9.77 -7.47
C LEU A 47 -0.46 10.55 -8.11
N ILE A 48 -1.12 9.98 -9.11
CA ILE A 48 -2.25 10.65 -9.78
C ILE A 48 -3.43 10.78 -8.81
N ALA A 49 -3.81 9.68 -8.15
CA ALA A 49 -4.94 9.69 -7.22
C ALA A 49 -4.70 10.67 -6.07
N GLN A 50 -3.55 10.62 -5.41
CA GLN A 50 -3.29 11.48 -4.27
C GLN A 50 -2.98 12.93 -4.68
N GLY A 51 -2.20 13.12 -5.74
CA GLY A 51 -1.78 14.45 -6.19
C GLY A 51 -2.92 15.24 -6.84
N VAL A 52 -3.79 14.59 -7.60
CA VAL A 52 -4.87 15.27 -8.35
C VAL A 52 -6.18 15.25 -7.56
N LEU A 53 -6.59 14.12 -6.99
CA LEU A 53 -7.90 14.01 -6.35
C LEU A 53 -7.86 14.42 -4.89
N PHE A 54 -6.81 14.07 -4.14
CA PHE A 54 -6.81 14.23 -2.69
C PHE A 54 -6.22 15.54 -2.20
N LEU A 55 -5.15 16.06 -2.80
CA LEU A 55 -4.57 17.34 -2.40
C LEU A 55 -5.54 18.54 -2.46
N PRO A 56 -6.49 18.63 -3.42
CA PRO A 56 -7.48 19.70 -3.42
C PRO A 56 -8.54 19.58 -2.32
N LEU A 57 -8.79 18.37 -1.79
CA LEU A 57 -9.88 18.14 -0.83
C LEU A 57 -9.72 18.95 0.47
N PRO A 58 -8.54 19.00 1.14
CA PRO A 58 -8.36 19.87 2.29
C PRO A 58 -8.65 21.34 2.00
N ALA A 59 -8.29 21.84 0.82
CA ALA A 59 -8.56 23.24 0.46
C ALA A 59 -10.09 23.49 0.39
N VAL A 60 -10.83 22.57 -0.22
CA VAL A 60 -12.30 22.61 -0.26
C VAL A 60 -12.88 22.55 1.15
N PHE A 61 -12.43 21.60 1.98
CA PHE A 61 -12.94 21.44 3.35
C PHE A 61 -12.63 22.63 4.26
N MET A 62 -11.42 23.18 4.18
CA MET A 62 -11.04 24.34 4.99
C MET A 62 -11.80 25.59 4.56
N TYR A 63 -11.96 25.81 3.25
CA TYR A 63 -12.59 27.03 2.73
C TYR A 63 -14.11 27.04 2.88
N TYR A 64 -14.78 25.93 2.54
CA TYR A 64 -16.25 25.86 2.52
C TYR A 64 -16.86 25.32 3.82
N PHE A 65 -16.16 24.41 4.50
CA PHE A 65 -16.69 23.68 5.66
C PHE A 65 -15.97 24.04 6.97
N HIS A 66 -15.09 25.05 6.96
CA HIS A 66 -14.31 25.48 8.13
C HIS A 66 -13.56 24.34 8.82
N ALA A 67 -13.15 23.33 8.04
CA ALA A 67 -12.47 22.17 8.57
C ALA A 67 -11.13 22.56 9.24
N PRO A 68 -10.74 21.87 10.33
CA PRO A 68 -9.50 22.19 11.03
C PRO A 68 -8.27 21.86 10.18
N ILE A 69 -7.17 22.58 10.42
CA ILE A 69 -5.88 22.40 9.72
C ILE A 69 -5.32 20.98 9.81
N VAL A 70 -5.76 20.18 10.79
CA VAL A 70 -5.42 18.76 10.94
C VAL A 70 -5.75 17.94 9.69
N VAL A 71 -6.82 18.30 8.95
CA VAL A 71 -7.21 17.63 7.69
C VAL A 71 -6.11 17.75 6.63
N LEU A 72 -5.49 18.92 6.52
CA LEU A 72 -4.35 19.15 5.63
C LEU A 72 -3.14 18.31 6.07
N ALA A 73 -2.83 18.32 7.37
CA ALA A 73 -1.70 17.57 7.91
C ALA A 73 -1.81 16.05 7.65
N ILE A 74 -3.00 15.48 7.85
CA ILE A 74 -3.27 14.06 7.57
C ILE A 74 -3.11 13.77 6.07
N THR A 75 -3.65 14.62 5.20
CA THR A 75 -3.58 14.45 3.75
C THR A 75 -2.14 14.47 3.25
N LEU A 76 -1.34 15.44 3.72
CA LEU A 76 0.07 15.54 3.37
C LEU A 76 0.88 14.37 3.91
N ALA A 77 0.63 13.94 5.15
CA ALA A 77 1.31 12.77 5.72
C ALA A 77 1.05 11.50 4.89
N LEU A 78 -0.20 11.26 4.48
CA LEU A 78 -0.57 10.13 3.62
C LEU A 78 0.01 10.23 2.21
N PHE A 79 0.10 11.43 1.66
CA PHE A 79 0.74 11.68 0.36
C PHE A 79 2.23 11.35 0.42
N PHE A 80 2.96 11.95 1.36
CA PHE A 80 4.39 11.73 1.49
C PHE A 80 4.72 10.29 1.90
N ALA A 81 3.92 9.64 2.76
CA ALA A 81 4.10 8.24 3.09
C ALA A 81 4.04 7.35 1.84
N ASN A 82 3.12 7.63 0.91
CA ASN A 82 3.00 6.87 -0.33
C ASN A 82 4.18 7.12 -1.28
N ILE A 83 4.64 8.38 -1.39
CA ILE A 83 5.85 8.72 -2.14
C ILE A 83 7.06 7.99 -1.60
N ILE A 84 7.26 8.02 -0.29
CA ILE A 84 8.38 7.33 0.39
C ILE A 84 8.27 5.82 0.17
N ALA A 85 7.08 5.24 0.25
CA ALA A 85 6.90 3.81 -0.01
C ALA A 85 7.18 3.44 -1.48
N GLY A 86 6.76 4.27 -2.43
CA GLY A 86 6.97 4.04 -3.87
C GLY A 86 8.43 4.18 -4.29
N MET A 87 9.09 5.26 -3.86
CA MET A 87 10.47 5.57 -4.23
C MET A 87 11.50 4.89 -3.33
N GLY A 88 11.19 4.69 -2.04
CA GLY A 88 12.10 4.15 -1.02
C GLY A 88 12.25 2.63 -1.01
N GLY A 89 11.91 1.95 -2.11
CA GLY A 89 12.13 0.51 -2.25
C GLY A 89 11.21 -0.40 -1.43
N SER A 90 10.13 0.12 -0.83
CA SER A 90 9.20 -0.72 -0.05
C SER A 90 8.48 -1.79 -0.90
N GLY A 91 7.96 -2.84 -0.27
CA GLY A 91 7.21 -3.89 -0.98
C GLY A 91 5.88 -3.40 -1.57
N ILE A 92 5.35 -4.14 -2.55
CA ILE A 92 4.06 -3.81 -3.20
C ILE A 92 2.90 -3.73 -2.21
N LYS A 93 2.89 -4.59 -1.18
CA LYS A 93 1.86 -4.57 -0.13
C LYS A 93 1.83 -3.26 0.64
N THR A 94 3.00 -2.67 0.90
CA THR A 94 3.09 -1.39 1.62
C THR A 94 2.57 -0.25 0.75
N LEU A 95 2.96 -0.21 -0.52
CA LEU A 95 2.46 0.77 -1.49
C LEU A 95 0.93 0.71 -1.61
N LEU A 96 0.38 -0.47 -1.90
CA LEU A 96 -1.06 -0.67 -2.06
C LEU A 96 -1.82 -0.45 -0.76
N GLY A 97 -1.25 -0.89 0.37
CA GLY A 97 -1.82 -0.67 1.70
C GLY A 97 -1.92 0.81 2.05
N LEU A 98 -0.87 1.59 1.81
CA LEU A 98 -0.88 3.04 2.04
C LEU A 98 -1.84 3.75 1.07
N LEU A 99 -1.92 3.32 -0.18
CA LEU A 99 -2.91 3.84 -1.12
C LEU A 99 -4.34 3.55 -0.62
N ALA A 100 -4.62 2.32 -0.19
CA ALA A 100 -5.94 1.94 0.33
C ALA A 100 -6.30 2.72 1.59
N VAL A 101 -5.39 2.83 2.56
CA VAL A 101 -5.58 3.64 3.78
C VAL A 101 -5.84 5.09 3.42
N SER A 102 -5.11 5.63 2.44
CA SER A 102 -5.31 6.99 1.96
C SER A 102 -6.71 7.18 1.36
N VAL A 103 -7.15 6.28 0.46
CA VAL A 103 -8.50 6.34 -0.12
C VAL A 103 -9.57 6.31 0.97
N VAL A 104 -9.49 5.35 1.90
CA VAL A 104 -10.47 5.21 2.99
C VAL A 104 -10.50 6.47 3.85
N THR A 105 -9.34 7.03 4.19
CA THR A 105 -9.27 8.25 5.01
C THR A 105 -9.95 9.43 4.32
N HIS A 106 -9.72 9.63 3.02
CA HIS A 106 -10.35 10.75 2.29
C HIS A 106 -11.85 10.53 2.09
N VAL A 107 -12.29 9.29 1.88
CA VAL A 107 -13.74 8.96 1.85
C VAL A 107 -14.38 9.25 3.21
N LEU A 108 -13.73 8.88 4.32
CA LEU A 108 -14.22 9.22 5.66
C LEU A 108 -14.27 10.74 5.90
N MET A 109 -13.27 11.49 5.46
CA MET A 109 -13.29 12.95 5.54
C MET A 109 -14.46 13.54 4.74
N LEU A 110 -14.71 13.04 3.53
CA LEU A 110 -15.88 13.44 2.75
C LEU A 110 -17.19 13.19 3.51
N LEU A 111 -17.35 12.01 4.13
CA LEU A 111 -18.55 11.69 4.90
C LEU A 111 -18.72 12.57 6.15
N ILE A 112 -17.64 12.99 6.79
CA ILE A 112 -17.69 13.81 8.02
C ILE A 112 -17.99 15.28 7.72
N PHE A 113 -17.45 15.84 6.64
CA PHE A 113 -17.55 17.27 6.36
C PHE A 113 -18.64 17.62 5.35
N LEU A 114 -19.03 16.69 4.47
CA LEU A 114 -19.98 16.96 3.40
C LEU A 114 -21.42 16.52 3.72
N ILE A 115 -21.60 15.62 4.69
CA ILE A 115 -22.90 15.20 5.25
C ILE A 115 -23.09 15.90 6.59
#